data_AF-A0A940JHE4-F1
#
_entry.id   AF-A0A940JHE4-F1
#
_cell.length_a   1.000
_cell.length_b   1.000
_cell.length_c   1.000
_cell.angle_alpha   90.00
_cell.angle_beta   90.00
_cell.angle_gamma   90.00
#
_symmetry.space_group_name_H-M   'P 1'
#
loop_
_entity.id
_entity.type
_entity.pdbx_description
1 polymer ?
#
loop_
_entity_poly.entity_id
_entity_poly.type
_entity_poly.pdbx_seq_one_letter_code
_entity_poly.pdbx_strand_id
1 'polypeptide(L)'
;MNREALYGALDRYLAALGRKDPDAVSWAPDPFITENNVRLQPDDGLWGTVERIGDYRLVFADEQTRQVGYFGSVIEPHAESAYTLRLGFDEQGRIAECETIVVRQVDSSPRFENPQFYEKPILNAPAQEPVSREEMIALADGYFSTLQLNDGTIRTRFHPDCNRVENGVQTTNNPDFFVPVAALGCEEQFKLGNYRYDDRLRGRRFPLTDEERGLVFAFGFIDHCGRLDEYELTDGTRVKSHIRRPHTFYLGELFKIDHGMICQIEANFITVPYHMPSPWDGR
;
A
#
# COMPACT_ATOMS: atom_id res chain seq x y z
N MET A 1 -12.01 -1.89 20.40
CA MET A 1 -11.43 -0.56 20.68
C MET A 1 -12.11 0.41 19.74
N ASN A 2 -12.46 1.62 20.19
CA ASN A 2 -13.04 2.64 19.31
C ASN A 2 -11.93 3.39 18.54
N ARG A 3 -12.32 4.18 17.53
CA ARG A 3 -11.42 4.95 16.65
C ARG A 3 -10.46 5.84 17.44
N GLU A 4 -10.96 6.57 18.43
CA GLU A 4 -10.15 7.44 19.30
C GLU A 4 -9.07 6.66 20.05
N ALA A 5 -9.41 5.52 20.65
CA ALA A 5 -8.45 4.67 21.35
C ALA A 5 -7.40 4.06 20.41
N LEU A 6 -7.81 3.67 19.19
CA LEU A 6 -6.91 3.16 18.15
C LEU A 6 -5.92 4.23 17.69
N TYR A 7 -6.38 5.45 17.44
CA TYR A 7 -5.51 6.58 17.09
C TYR A 7 -4.57 6.96 18.22
N GLY A 8 -5.05 7.03 19.46
CA GLY A 8 -4.18 7.27 20.61
C GLY A 8 -3.13 6.18 20.81
N ALA A 9 -3.45 4.92 20.49
CA ALA A 9 -2.47 3.83 20.52
C ALA A 9 -1.42 3.95 19.41
N LEU A 10 -1.83 4.32 18.19
CA LEU A 10 -0.93 4.66 17.09
C LEU A 10 0.01 5.82 17.46
N ASP A 11 -0.51 6.88 18.09
CA ASP A 11 0.30 8.02 18.52
C ASP A 11 1.38 7.62 19.52
N ARG A 12 1.04 6.76 20.49
CA ARG A 12 2.02 6.21 21.43
C ARG A 12 3.07 5.36 20.72
N TYR A 13 2.67 4.53 19.76
CA TYR A 13 3.60 3.74 18.95
C TYR A 13 4.57 4.62 18.16
N LEU A 14 4.06 5.63 17.43
CA LEU A 14 4.90 6.51 16.61
C LEU A 14 5.83 7.38 17.48
N ALA A 15 5.36 7.82 18.65
CA ALA A 15 6.19 8.53 19.62
C ALA A 15 7.29 7.65 20.24
N ALA A 16 7.02 6.36 20.43
CA ALA A 16 8.02 5.38 20.84
C ALA A 16 9.04 5.14 19.72
N LEU A 17 8.57 4.93 18.49
CA LEU A 17 9.41 4.74 17.30
C LEU A 17 10.35 5.93 17.08
N GLY A 18 9.84 7.16 17.11
CA GLY A 18 10.64 8.37 16.95
C GLY A 18 11.67 8.60 18.08
N ARG A 19 11.56 7.90 19.21
CA ARG A 19 12.54 7.93 20.32
C ARG A 19 13.43 6.68 20.36
N LYS A 20 13.25 5.74 19.42
CA LYS A 20 13.90 4.42 19.43
C LYS A 20 13.69 3.65 20.75
N ASP A 21 12.49 3.74 21.30
CA ASP A 21 12.14 3.17 22.61
C ASP A 21 11.05 2.09 22.46
N PRO A 22 11.40 0.87 22.00
CA PRO A 22 10.44 -0.20 21.78
C PRO A 22 9.80 -0.71 23.08
N ASP A 23 10.43 -0.50 24.22
CA ASP A 23 9.91 -0.87 25.55
C ASP A 23 8.74 0.03 26.00
N ALA A 24 8.64 1.24 25.44
CA ALA A 24 7.48 2.12 25.66
C ALA A 24 6.22 1.68 24.90
N VAL A 25 6.32 0.69 24.01
CA VAL A 25 5.19 0.15 23.27
C VAL A 25 4.50 -0.96 24.07
N SER A 26 3.17 -0.89 24.15
CA SER A 26 2.37 -1.92 24.82
C SER A 26 2.19 -3.16 23.92
N TRP A 27 3.24 -3.97 23.79
CA TRP A 27 3.20 -5.22 23.03
C TRP A 27 2.34 -6.30 23.70
N ALA A 28 1.66 -7.12 22.89
CA ALA A 28 1.08 -8.38 23.35
C ALA A 28 2.21 -9.41 23.62
N PRO A 29 1.94 -10.51 24.34
CA PRO A 29 2.88 -11.62 24.41
C PRO A 29 3.14 -12.17 23.01
N ASP A 30 4.41 -12.23 22.59
CA ASP A 30 4.86 -12.69 21.26
C ASP A 30 4.19 -11.92 20.08
N PRO A 31 4.45 -10.61 19.93
CA PRO A 31 3.84 -9.81 18.87
C PRO A 31 4.33 -10.23 17.48
N PHE A 32 3.42 -10.27 16.51
CA PHE A 32 3.73 -10.56 15.11
C PHE A 32 4.22 -9.32 14.38
N ILE A 33 5.53 -9.12 14.34
CA ILE A 33 6.15 -7.90 13.79
C ILE A 33 6.86 -8.21 12.48
N THR A 34 6.56 -7.46 11.43
CA THR A 34 7.29 -7.55 10.16
C THR A 34 7.64 -6.19 9.62
N GLU A 35 8.86 -6.05 9.12
CA GLU A 35 9.29 -4.94 8.27
C GLU A 35 9.65 -5.51 6.90
N ASN A 36 9.15 -4.90 5.83
CA ASN A 36 9.54 -5.25 4.46
C ASN A 36 9.43 -6.75 4.16
N ASN A 37 8.33 -7.37 4.61
CA ASN A 37 8.02 -8.80 4.48
C ASN A 37 8.97 -9.76 5.25
N VAL A 38 9.70 -9.27 6.25
CA VAL A 38 10.59 -10.08 7.09
C VAL A 38 10.13 -10.02 8.54
N ARG A 39 10.05 -11.17 9.22
CA ARG A 39 9.73 -11.25 10.66
C ARG A 39 10.91 -10.74 11.48
N LEU A 40 10.66 -9.74 12.32
CA LEU A 40 11.64 -9.10 13.18
C LEU A 40 11.25 -9.17 14.67
N GLN A 41 12.20 -8.79 15.53
CA GLN A 41 11.98 -8.51 16.94
C GLN A 41 11.55 -7.04 17.14
N PRO A 42 10.92 -6.69 18.28
CA PRO A 42 10.46 -5.31 18.55
C PRO A 42 11.53 -4.22 18.49
N ASP A 43 12.80 -4.55 18.68
CA ASP A 43 13.95 -3.64 18.76
C ASP A 43 14.85 -3.64 17.51
N ASP A 44 14.43 -4.31 16.44
CA ASP A 44 15.21 -4.52 15.21
C ASP A 44 14.73 -3.62 14.05
N GLY A 45 15.44 -3.64 12.92
CA GLY A 45 15.07 -2.92 11.69
C GLY A 45 15.08 -1.40 11.88
N LEU A 46 13.99 -0.76 11.48
CA LEU A 46 13.79 0.68 11.52
C LEU A 46 14.02 1.28 12.92
N TRP A 47 13.78 0.53 14.00
CA TRP A 47 14.03 0.98 15.37
C TRP A 47 15.50 1.37 15.61
N GLY A 48 16.44 0.73 14.92
CA GLY A 48 17.86 1.07 15.00
C GLY A 48 18.24 2.34 14.24
N THR A 49 17.52 2.68 13.18
CA THR A 49 17.94 3.69 12.20
C THR A 49 17.11 4.97 12.21
N VAL A 50 15.84 4.92 12.61
CA VAL A 50 14.92 6.07 12.54
C VAL A 50 15.40 7.27 13.35
N GLU A 51 15.57 8.43 12.73
CA GLU A 51 15.94 9.66 13.42
C GLU A 51 14.71 10.43 13.89
N ARG A 52 13.64 10.43 13.09
CA ARG A 52 12.32 10.98 13.43
C ARG A 52 11.23 10.46 12.51
N ILE A 53 9.98 10.66 12.93
CA ILE A 53 8.81 10.55 12.05
C ILE A 53 8.71 11.81 11.18
N GLY A 54 8.33 11.63 9.93
CA GLY A 54 8.09 12.72 8.98
C GLY A 54 6.75 13.43 9.21
N ASP A 55 6.50 14.47 8.42
CA ASP A 55 5.40 15.40 8.67
C ASP A 55 4.09 14.97 8.00
N TYR A 56 4.17 14.14 6.96
CA TYR A 56 2.99 13.56 6.31
C TYR A 56 2.34 12.50 7.20
N ARG A 57 1.01 12.58 7.30
CA ARG A 57 0.22 11.67 8.12
C ARG A 57 -1.17 11.46 7.51
N LEU A 58 -1.44 10.22 7.15
CA LEU A 58 -2.76 9.70 6.84
C LEU A 58 -3.06 8.55 7.80
N VAL A 59 -4.17 8.64 8.54
CA VAL A 59 -4.58 7.64 9.53
C VAL A 59 -6.01 7.19 9.30
N PHE A 60 -6.23 5.90 9.50
CA PHE A 60 -7.53 5.24 9.30
C PHE A 60 -7.64 4.04 10.24
N ALA A 61 -8.85 3.67 10.60
CA ALA A 61 -9.10 2.69 11.65
C ALA A 61 -10.27 1.80 11.32
N ASP A 62 -10.22 0.58 11.84
CA ASP A 62 -11.26 -0.41 11.74
C ASP A 62 -11.56 -0.93 13.14
N GLU A 63 -12.67 -0.44 13.69
CA GLU A 63 -13.10 -0.76 15.05
C GLU A 63 -13.55 -2.23 15.16
N GLN A 64 -14.05 -2.83 14.07
CA GLN A 64 -14.54 -4.21 14.05
C GLN A 64 -13.39 -5.20 14.21
N THR A 65 -12.29 -4.97 13.50
CA THR A 65 -11.11 -5.85 13.54
C THR A 65 -10.04 -5.38 14.54
N ARG A 66 -10.21 -4.21 15.17
CA ARG A 66 -9.24 -3.56 16.06
C ARG A 66 -7.91 -3.35 15.35
N GLN A 67 -7.98 -2.66 14.22
CA GLN A 67 -6.83 -2.37 13.37
C GLN A 67 -6.71 -0.87 13.18
N VAL A 68 -5.47 -0.38 13.11
CA VAL A 68 -5.17 0.99 12.70
C VAL A 68 -4.12 0.96 11.61
N GLY A 69 -4.32 1.78 10.58
CA GLY A 69 -3.38 1.94 9.48
C GLY A 69 -2.85 3.37 9.43
N TYR A 70 -1.64 3.49 8.91
CA TYR A 70 -0.92 4.75 8.77
C TYR A 70 -0.13 4.75 7.46
N PHE A 71 -0.24 5.85 6.72
CA PHE A 71 0.69 6.24 5.67
C PHE A 71 1.36 7.54 6.09
N GLY A 72 2.67 7.60 5.94
CA GLY A 72 3.47 8.78 6.22
C GLY A 72 4.89 8.61 5.71
N SER A 73 5.84 9.22 6.40
CA SER A 73 7.26 9.08 6.11
C SER A 73 8.09 8.95 7.38
N VAL A 74 9.30 8.41 7.23
CA VAL A 74 10.31 8.37 8.29
C VAL A 74 11.62 8.93 7.77
N ILE A 75 12.36 9.58 8.67
CA ILE A 75 13.69 10.09 8.37
C ILE A 75 14.72 9.10 8.92
N GLU A 76 15.56 8.60 8.02
CA GLU A 76 16.78 7.85 8.33
C GLU A 76 18.00 8.72 7.96
N PRO A 77 19.24 8.37 8.38
CA PRO A 77 20.40 9.27 8.29
C PRO A 77 20.73 9.86 6.91
N HIS A 78 20.20 9.29 5.84
CA HIS A 78 20.51 9.69 4.46
C HIS A 78 19.29 10.06 3.62
N ALA A 79 18.07 9.75 4.09
CA ALA A 79 16.88 9.89 3.26
C ALA A 79 15.60 9.97 4.10
N GLU A 80 14.62 10.66 3.54
CA GLU A 80 13.22 10.46 3.89
C GLU A 80 12.66 9.30 3.07
N SER A 81 12.05 8.34 3.74
CA SER A 81 11.47 7.13 3.15
C SER A 81 9.97 7.10 3.38
N ALA A 82 9.19 6.64 2.39
CA ALA A 82 7.77 6.40 2.58
C ALA A 82 7.58 5.31 3.64
N TYR A 83 6.62 5.49 4.54
CA TYR A 83 6.38 4.62 5.68
C TYR A 83 4.91 4.23 5.73
N THR A 84 4.64 2.94 5.58
CA THR A 84 3.32 2.34 5.71
C THR A 84 3.31 1.41 6.90
N LEU A 85 2.27 1.51 7.72
CA LEU A 85 2.14 0.73 8.95
C LEU A 85 0.70 0.25 9.12
N ARG A 86 0.55 -1.00 9.55
CA ARG A 86 -0.67 -1.54 10.17
C ARG A 86 -0.35 -2.04 11.57
N LEU A 87 -1.16 -1.66 12.55
CA LEU A 87 -1.15 -2.28 13.88
C LEU A 87 -2.47 -2.99 14.14
N GLY A 88 -2.39 -4.23 14.60
CA GLY A 88 -3.53 -5.01 15.09
C GLY A 88 -3.46 -5.23 16.60
N PHE A 89 -4.60 -5.10 17.28
CA PHE A 89 -4.66 -5.11 18.74
C PHE A 89 -5.41 -6.33 19.29
N ASP A 90 -4.90 -6.89 20.40
CA ASP A 90 -5.58 -7.95 21.15
C ASP A 90 -6.77 -7.41 21.96
N GLU A 91 -7.43 -8.27 22.74
CA GLU A 91 -8.61 -7.90 23.55
C GLU A 91 -8.27 -6.97 24.71
N GLN A 92 -6.99 -6.96 25.11
CA GLN A 92 -6.47 -6.11 26.18
C GLN A 92 -5.95 -4.77 25.64
N GLY A 93 -6.04 -4.54 24.32
CA GLY A 93 -5.57 -3.31 23.67
C GLY A 93 -4.05 -3.23 23.50
N ARG A 94 -3.36 -4.38 23.55
CA ARG A 94 -1.92 -4.49 23.28
C ARG A 94 -1.68 -4.77 21.80
N ILE A 95 -0.57 -4.29 21.26
CA ILE A 95 -0.21 -4.51 19.85
C ILE A 95 0.22 -5.97 19.69
N ALA A 96 -0.61 -6.75 19.02
CA ALA A 96 -0.35 -8.15 18.70
C ALA A 96 0.21 -8.33 17.29
N GLU A 97 0.01 -7.36 16.41
CA GLU A 97 0.46 -7.40 15.02
C GLU A 97 1.00 -6.04 14.60
N CYS A 98 2.13 -6.03 13.90
CA CYS A 98 2.76 -4.84 13.34
C CYS A 98 3.28 -5.19 11.94
N GLU A 99 2.67 -4.64 10.90
CA GLU A 99 3.04 -4.87 9.51
C GLU A 99 3.51 -3.57 8.87
N THR A 100 4.79 -3.51 8.52
CA THR A 100 5.47 -2.28 8.11
C THR A 100 6.11 -2.42 6.72
N ILE A 101 5.98 -1.38 5.91
CA ILE A 101 6.76 -1.19 4.67
C ILE A 101 7.51 0.14 4.77
N VAL A 102 8.83 0.08 4.58
CA VAL A 102 9.71 1.24 4.49
C VAL A 102 10.30 1.29 3.08
N VAL A 103 9.91 2.28 2.30
CA VAL A 103 10.34 2.44 0.91
C VAL A 103 11.64 3.24 0.87
N ARG A 104 12.76 2.53 0.97
CA ARG A 104 14.10 3.11 0.82
C ARG A 104 14.44 3.21 -0.66
N GLN A 105 14.65 4.44 -1.13
CA GLN A 105 14.96 4.71 -2.55
C GLN A 105 16.26 4.01 -3.02
N VAL A 106 17.20 3.76 -2.11
CA VAL A 106 18.45 3.04 -2.42
C VAL A 106 18.24 1.57 -2.79
N ASP A 107 17.12 0.98 -2.36
CA ASP A 107 16.76 -0.43 -2.62
C ASP A 107 15.72 -0.58 -3.74
N SER A 108 15.16 0.52 -4.22
CA SER A 108 14.01 0.53 -5.13
C SER A 108 14.41 0.20 -6.57
N SER A 109 13.64 -0.67 -7.22
CA SER A 109 13.77 -0.97 -8.65
C SER A 109 12.37 -1.27 -9.25
N PRO A 110 11.77 -0.34 -10.00
CA PRO A 110 12.30 0.95 -10.43
C PRO A 110 12.38 1.98 -9.29
N ARG A 111 13.23 2.99 -9.47
CA ARG A 111 13.36 4.13 -8.55
C ARG A 111 12.36 5.21 -8.92
N PHE A 112 11.58 5.70 -7.95
CA PHE A 112 10.59 6.75 -8.14
C PHE A 112 11.17 8.07 -7.64
N GLU A 113 11.58 8.93 -8.58
CA GLU A 113 12.29 10.17 -8.28
C GLU A 113 11.35 11.23 -7.70
N ASN A 114 11.91 12.07 -6.81
CA ASN A 114 11.23 13.21 -6.18
C ASN A 114 9.91 12.87 -5.48
N PRO A 115 9.84 11.83 -4.61
CA PRO A 115 8.60 11.48 -3.92
C PRO A 115 8.09 12.67 -3.09
N GLN A 116 6.77 12.86 -3.11
CA GLN A 116 6.05 13.89 -2.38
C GLN A 116 5.10 13.25 -1.38
N PHE A 117 5.19 13.69 -0.13
CA PHE A 117 4.33 13.22 0.95
C PHE A 117 3.39 14.35 1.38
N TYR A 118 2.16 14.31 0.87
CA TYR A 118 1.20 15.40 1.03
C TYR A 118 -0.20 14.89 1.35
N GLU A 119 -0.97 15.73 2.06
CA GLU A 119 -2.35 15.43 2.39
C GLU A 119 -3.23 15.36 1.14
N LYS A 120 -4.03 14.29 1.07
CA LYS A 120 -5.04 14.09 0.04
C LYS A 120 -6.41 14.18 0.71
N PRO A 121 -7.13 15.31 0.62
CA PRO A 121 -8.37 15.53 1.37
C PRO A 121 -9.42 14.43 1.19
N ILE A 122 -9.48 13.81 0.00
CA ILE A 122 -10.41 12.70 -0.30
C ILE A 122 -10.20 11.47 0.60
N LEU A 123 -8.97 11.23 1.08
CA LEU A 123 -8.64 10.11 1.98
C LEU A 123 -9.02 10.40 3.44
N ASN A 124 -9.23 11.67 3.79
CA ASN A 124 -9.70 12.08 5.12
C ASN A 124 -11.21 12.29 5.19
N ALA A 125 -11.88 12.43 4.04
CA ALA A 125 -13.31 12.65 3.95
C ALA A 125 -14.12 11.36 4.23
N PRO A 126 -15.27 11.45 4.93
CA PRO A 126 -16.25 10.38 4.99
C PRO A 126 -16.68 9.89 3.60
N ALA A 127 -17.15 8.65 3.49
CA ALA A 127 -17.85 8.21 2.29
C ALA A 127 -19.21 8.90 2.19
N GLN A 128 -19.60 9.35 1.00
CA GLN A 128 -20.87 10.02 0.76
C GLN A 128 -21.98 9.03 0.42
N GLU A 129 -21.66 8.04 -0.42
CA GLU A 129 -22.54 6.94 -0.81
C GLU A 129 -21.79 5.62 -0.52
N PRO A 130 -21.64 5.25 0.77
CA PRO A 130 -20.92 4.05 1.15
C PRO A 130 -21.62 2.80 0.63
N VAL A 131 -20.82 1.79 0.30
CA VAL A 131 -21.29 0.44 -0.01
C VAL A 131 -20.95 -0.52 1.13
N SER A 132 -21.46 -1.74 1.07
CA SER A 132 -21.16 -2.73 2.10
C SER A 132 -19.65 -3.02 2.18
N ARG A 133 -19.16 -3.35 3.38
CA ARG A 133 -17.79 -3.82 3.62
C ARG A 133 -17.33 -4.91 2.64
N GLU A 134 -18.20 -5.88 2.34
CA GLU A 134 -17.94 -6.95 1.38
C GLU A 134 -17.74 -6.39 -0.03
N GLU A 135 -18.60 -5.46 -0.46
CA GLU A 135 -18.47 -4.81 -1.76
C GLU A 135 -17.21 -3.93 -1.84
N MET A 136 -16.86 -3.23 -0.76
CA MET A 136 -15.60 -2.49 -0.67
C MET A 136 -14.39 -3.41 -0.91
N ILE A 137 -14.34 -4.55 -0.21
CA ILE A 137 -13.26 -5.53 -0.39
C ILE A 137 -13.29 -6.13 -1.80
N ALA A 138 -14.47 -6.44 -2.34
CA ALA A 138 -14.61 -6.98 -3.70
C ALA A 138 -14.13 -6.01 -4.78
N LEU A 139 -14.37 -4.70 -4.62
CA LEU A 139 -13.87 -3.67 -5.53
C LEU A 139 -12.34 -3.55 -5.46
N ALA A 140 -11.76 -3.59 -4.25
CA ALA A 140 -10.31 -3.58 -4.05
C ALA A 140 -9.65 -4.85 -4.61
N ASP A 141 -10.23 -6.04 -4.40
CA ASP A 141 -9.70 -7.26 -5.02
C ASP A 141 -9.90 -7.30 -6.55
N GLY A 142 -10.99 -6.68 -7.02
CA GLY A 142 -11.24 -6.44 -8.43
C GLY A 142 -10.15 -5.61 -9.10
N TYR A 143 -9.55 -4.65 -8.40
CA TYR A 143 -8.38 -3.90 -8.87
C TYR A 143 -7.20 -4.83 -9.14
N PHE A 144 -6.82 -5.65 -8.16
CA PHE A 144 -5.72 -6.61 -8.34
C PHE A 144 -6.02 -7.64 -9.45
N SER A 145 -7.29 -8.03 -9.61
CA SER A 145 -7.72 -8.91 -10.69
C SER A 145 -7.72 -8.23 -12.07
N THR A 146 -7.85 -6.90 -12.12
CA THR A 146 -7.72 -6.09 -13.35
C THR A 146 -6.25 -5.92 -13.75
N LEU A 147 -5.38 -5.74 -12.75
CA LEU A 147 -3.93 -5.58 -12.89
C LEU A 147 -3.24 -6.87 -13.36
N GLN A 148 -3.66 -8.03 -12.85
CA GLN A 148 -3.03 -9.31 -13.19
C GLN A 148 -3.22 -9.65 -14.66
N LEU A 149 -2.11 -9.87 -15.37
CA LEU A 149 -2.09 -10.19 -16.81
C LEU A 149 -2.99 -9.23 -17.60
N ASN A 150 -2.92 -7.94 -17.27
CA ASN A 150 -3.85 -6.94 -17.76
C ASN A 150 -3.97 -6.96 -19.29
N ASP A 151 -5.18 -7.20 -19.77
CA ASP A 151 -5.53 -7.38 -21.19
C ASP A 151 -6.58 -6.36 -21.68
N GLY A 152 -6.87 -5.35 -20.86
CA GLY A 152 -7.97 -4.40 -21.09
C GLY A 152 -9.26 -4.72 -20.34
N THR A 153 -9.42 -5.94 -19.81
CA THR A 153 -10.62 -6.35 -19.08
C THR A 153 -10.64 -5.73 -17.69
N ILE A 154 -11.64 -4.89 -17.43
CA ILE A 154 -11.86 -4.27 -16.12
C ILE A 154 -12.70 -5.19 -15.23
N ARG A 155 -12.23 -5.46 -14.02
CA ARG A 155 -12.87 -6.32 -13.00
C ARG A 155 -13.25 -5.57 -11.72
N THR A 156 -13.22 -4.25 -11.77
CA THR A 156 -13.64 -3.33 -10.71
C THR A 156 -14.38 -2.14 -11.33
N ARG A 157 -14.59 -1.06 -10.59
CA ARG A 157 -15.10 0.21 -11.13
C ARG A 157 -14.24 1.35 -10.61
N PHE A 158 -13.86 2.26 -11.49
CA PHE A 158 -13.12 3.47 -11.12
C PHE A 158 -14.03 4.68 -11.23
N HIS A 159 -13.89 5.60 -10.29
CA HIS A 159 -14.43 6.94 -10.46
C HIS A 159 -13.70 7.62 -11.64
N PRO A 160 -14.37 8.45 -12.47
CA PRO A 160 -13.71 9.15 -13.58
C PRO A 160 -12.48 9.96 -13.16
N ASP A 161 -12.52 10.55 -11.97
CA ASP A 161 -11.43 11.35 -11.40
C ASP A 161 -10.46 10.52 -10.53
N CYS A 162 -10.50 9.19 -10.62
CA CYS A 162 -9.60 8.33 -9.86
C CYS A 162 -8.14 8.69 -10.11
N ASN A 163 -7.40 8.83 -9.02
CA ASN A 163 -5.96 9.04 -9.05
C ASN A 163 -5.22 7.99 -8.22
N ARG A 164 -3.96 7.73 -8.62
CA ARG A 164 -3.07 6.80 -7.93
C ARG A 164 -1.73 7.49 -7.61
N VAL A 165 -1.31 7.35 -6.36
CA VAL A 165 0.01 7.73 -5.89
C VAL A 165 0.71 6.49 -5.35
N GLU A 166 1.90 6.23 -5.84
CA GLU A 166 2.71 5.07 -5.51
C GLU A 166 4.08 5.54 -5.03
N ASN A 167 4.53 5.10 -3.85
CA ASN A 167 5.83 5.49 -3.27
C ASN A 167 6.03 7.02 -3.21
N GLY A 168 4.95 7.78 -3.03
CA GLY A 168 4.95 9.25 -3.02
C GLY A 168 4.97 9.92 -4.40
N VAL A 169 4.87 9.17 -5.50
CA VAL A 169 4.83 9.73 -6.86
C VAL A 169 3.47 9.47 -7.51
N GLN A 170 2.90 10.52 -8.10
CA GLN A 170 1.66 10.43 -8.86
C GLN A 170 1.87 9.60 -10.13
N THR A 171 1.13 8.50 -10.29
CA THR A 171 1.26 7.56 -11.43
C THR A 171 0.02 7.51 -12.32
N THR A 172 -0.88 8.48 -12.17
CA THR A 172 -2.00 8.79 -13.06
C THR A 172 -2.04 10.28 -13.35
N ASN A 173 -2.52 10.67 -14.53
CA ASN A 173 -2.55 12.08 -14.96
C ASN A 173 -1.19 12.80 -14.84
N ASN A 174 -0.08 12.07 -14.98
CA ASN A 174 1.28 12.54 -14.86
C ASN A 174 2.08 12.27 -16.16
N PRO A 175 2.11 13.23 -17.11
CA PRO A 175 2.83 13.07 -18.37
C PRO A 175 4.36 13.09 -18.20
N ASP A 176 4.87 13.56 -17.06
CA ASP A 176 6.32 13.65 -16.79
C ASP A 176 6.89 12.34 -16.18
N PHE A 177 6.03 11.37 -15.89
CA PHE A 177 6.47 10.07 -15.38
C PHE A 177 7.14 9.24 -16.48
N PHE A 178 8.14 8.43 -16.11
CA PHE A 178 8.97 7.71 -17.09
C PHE A 178 8.21 6.62 -17.87
N VAL A 179 7.08 6.14 -17.36
CA VAL A 179 6.18 5.21 -18.08
C VAL A 179 5.05 6.03 -18.74
N PRO A 180 4.97 6.10 -20.07
CA PRO A 180 4.03 7.00 -20.77
C PRO A 180 2.55 6.82 -20.41
N VAL A 181 2.14 5.61 -20.02
CA VAL A 181 0.75 5.35 -19.62
C VAL A 181 0.30 6.23 -18.45
N ALA A 182 1.23 6.67 -17.60
CA ALA A 182 0.93 7.45 -16.41
C ALA A 182 0.32 8.82 -16.74
N ALA A 183 0.39 9.29 -17.99
CA ALA A 183 -0.32 10.47 -18.46
C ALA A 183 -1.85 10.33 -18.39
N LEU A 184 -2.38 9.11 -18.29
CA LEU A 184 -3.82 8.80 -18.30
C LEU A 184 -4.38 8.59 -16.89
N GLY A 185 -5.72 8.62 -16.76
CA GLY A 185 -6.43 8.29 -15.52
C GLY A 185 -6.45 6.78 -15.23
N CYS A 186 -6.87 6.38 -14.01
CA CYS A 186 -6.82 4.98 -13.55
C CYS A 186 -7.40 3.98 -14.57
N GLU A 187 -8.66 4.16 -14.98
CA GLU A 187 -9.36 3.20 -15.83
C GLU A 187 -8.76 3.11 -17.25
N GLU A 188 -8.36 4.25 -17.80
CA GLU A 188 -7.80 4.33 -19.15
C GLU A 188 -6.49 3.54 -19.26
N GLN A 189 -5.63 3.62 -18.23
CA GLN A 189 -4.39 2.83 -18.18
C GLN A 189 -4.67 1.33 -18.24
N PHE A 190 -5.68 0.86 -17.50
CA PHE A 190 -6.06 -0.55 -17.48
C PHE A 190 -6.76 -1.00 -18.76
N LYS A 191 -7.59 -0.15 -19.37
CA LYS A 191 -8.25 -0.43 -20.65
C LYS A 191 -7.25 -0.61 -21.79
N LEU A 192 -6.09 0.05 -21.72
CA LEU A 192 -5.01 -0.13 -22.69
C LEU A 192 -4.31 -1.48 -22.58
N GLY A 193 -4.48 -2.24 -21.50
CA GLY A 193 -3.73 -3.48 -21.28
C GLY A 193 -2.26 -3.22 -20.91
N ASN A 194 -1.94 -2.04 -20.37
CA ASN A 194 -0.56 -1.61 -20.18
C ASN A 194 0.20 -2.49 -19.18
N TYR A 195 -0.48 -3.10 -18.21
CA TYR A 195 0.14 -3.83 -17.10
C TYR A 195 0.31 -5.33 -17.37
N ARG A 196 0.35 -5.73 -18.64
CA ARG A 196 0.42 -7.15 -19.04
C ARG A 196 1.63 -7.91 -18.48
N TYR A 197 2.68 -7.20 -18.07
CA TYR A 197 3.88 -7.76 -17.44
C TYR A 197 3.68 -8.18 -15.98
N ASP A 198 2.55 -7.85 -15.34
CA ASP A 198 2.23 -8.27 -13.97
C ASP A 198 1.67 -9.71 -13.99
N ASP A 199 2.54 -10.70 -13.82
CA ASP A 199 2.21 -12.11 -14.06
C ASP A 199 1.24 -12.68 -13.03
N ARG A 200 1.44 -12.39 -11.74
CA ARG A 200 0.62 -12.96 -10.66
C ARG A 200 0.50 -12.01 -9.48
N LEU A 201 -0.74 -11.68 -9.13
CA LEU A 201 -1.07 -10.95 -7.92
C LEU A 201 -1.58 -11.91 -6.85
N ARG A 202 -0.74 -12.19 -5.85
CA ARG A 202 -0.96 -13.25 -4.85
C ARG A 202 -0.86 -12.70 -3.42
N GLY A 203 -1.25 -13.54 -2.45
CA GLY A 203 -1.16 -13.19 -1.02
C GLY A 203 -2.01 -11.97 -0.65
N ARG A 204 -3.06 -11.69 -1.44
CA ARG A 204 -3.94 -10.54 -1.26
C ARG A 204 -4.70 -10.71 0.05
N ARG A 205 -4.52 -9.76 0.96
CA ARG A 205 -5.24 -9.67 2.23
C ARG A 205 -5.82 -8.28 2.39
N PHE A 206 -6.94 -8.17 3.08
CA PHE A 206 -7.66 -6.91 3.34
C PHE A 206 -7.88 -6.73 4.85
N PRO A 207 -6.80 -6.60 5.65
CA PRO A 207 -6.89 -6.70 7.10
C PRO A 207 -7.64 -5.53 7.76
N LEU A 208 -7.84 -4.41 7.07
CA LEU A 208 -8.46 -3.22 7.63
C LEU A 208 -9.45 -2.62 6.63
N THR A 209 -10.69 -2.43 7.06
CA THR A 209 -11.71 -1.65 6.33
C THR A 209 -12.34 -0.58 7.23
N ASP A 210 -12.14 0.68 6.87
CA ASP A 210 -12.70 1.87 7.51
C ASP A 210 -13.97 2.27 6.75
N GLU A 211 -15.13 1.75 7.17
CA GLU A 211 -16.43 1.95 6.49
C GLU A 211 -16.90 3.41 6.53
N GLU A 212 -16.56 4.16 7.59
CA GLU A 212 -16.93 5.57 7.73
C GLU A 212 -16.29 6.42 6.63
N ARG A 213 -15.02 6.17 6.32
CA ARG A 213 -14.27 6.87 5.27
C ARG A 213 -14.26 6.12 3.95
N GLY A 214 -14.82 4.93 3.87
CA GLY A 214 -14.76 4.11 2.67
C GLY A 214 -13.32 3.71 2.31
N LEU A 215 -12.46 3.36 3.27
CA LEU A 215 -11.08 2.98 3.00
C LEU A 215 -10.88 1.47 3.17
N VAL A 216 -10.29 0.81 2.18
CA VAL A 216 -9.83 -0.58 2.27
C VAL A 216 -8.32 -0.59 2.19
N PHE A 217 -7.67 -1.13 3.21
CA PHE A 217 -6.22 -1.29 3.20
C PHE A 217 -5.86 -2.74 2.93
N ALA A 218 -5.08 -2.95 1.88
CA ALA A 218 -4.68 -4.26 1.39
C ALA A 218 -3.17 -4.44 1.44
N PHE A 219 -2.75 -5.69 1.60
CA PHE A 219 -1.38 -6.13 1.37
C PHE A 219 -1.37 -7.24 0.32
N GLY A 220 -0.27 -7.35 -0.43
CA GLY A 220 -0.13 -8.41 -1.42
C GLY A 220 1.23 -8.43 -2.08
N PHE A 221 1.34 -9.27 -3.11
CA PHE A 221 2.52 -9.36 -3.94
C PHE A 221 2.15 -9.25 -5.41
N ILE A 222 3.01 -8.60 -6.19
CA ILE A 222 2.97 -8.62 -7.67
C ILE A 222 4.24 -9.35 -8.12
N ASP A 223 4.08 -10.55 -8.66
CA ASP A 223 5.19 -11.31 -9.21
C ASP A 223 5.40 -10.92 -10.68
N HIS A 224 6.67 -10.68 -11.05
CA HIS A 224 7.09 -10.44 -12.42
C HIS A 224 8.12 -11.48 -12.82
N CYS A 225 7.84 -12.28 -13.85
CA CYS A 225 8.79 -13.23 -14.42
C CYS A 225 9.79 -12.54 -15.37
N GLY A 226 9.43 -11.36 -15.89
CA GLY A 226 10.26 -10.57 -16.80
C GLY A 226 10.46 -11.18 -18.19
N ARG A 227 9.64 -12.15 -18.60
CA ARG A 227 9.75 -12.81 -19.92
C ARG A 227 9.15 -12.01 -21.06
N LEU A 228 8.12 -11.21 -20.80
CA LEU A 228 7.44 -10.38 -21.80
C LEU A 228 8.38 -9.25 -22.28
N ASP A 229 8.74 -9.26 -23.57
CA ASP A 229 9.66 -8.25 -24.14
C ASP A 229 8.88 -7.11 -24.77
N GLU A 230 8.17 -7.42 -25.85
CA GLU A 230 7.27 -6.51 -26.54
C GLU A 230 5.85 -7.10 -26.50
N TYR A 231 4.86 -6.22 -26.42
CA TYR A 231 3.45 -6.59 -26.47
C TYR A 231 2.64 -5.46 -27.09
N GLU A 232 1.45 -5.83 -27.54
CA GLU A 232 0.50 -4.90 -28.16
C GLU A 232 -0.54 -4.49 -27.11
N LEU A 233 -0.77 -3.18 -27.01
CA LEU A 233 -1.88 -2.59 -26.26
C LEU A 233 -3.21 -2.82 -27.00
N THR A 234 -4.33 -2.56 -26.34
CA THR A 234 -5.66 -2.78 -26.93
C THR A 234 -5.99 -1.87 -28.12
N ASP A 235 -5.26 -0.76 -28.29
CA ASP A 235 -5.37 0.16 -29.42
C ASP A 235 -4.45 -0.22 -30.60
N GLY A 236 -3.69 -1.31 -30.51
CA GLY A 236 -2.73 -1.75 -31.51
C GLY A 236 -1.32 -1.16 -31.37
N THR A 237 -1.11 -0.26 -30.40
CA THR A 237 0.22 0.30 -30.13
C THR A 237 1.16 -0.78 -29.60
N ARG A 238 2.34 -0.91 -30.20
CA ARG A 238 3.40 -1.80 -29.68
C ARG A 238 4.23 -1.08 -28.64
N VAL A 239 4.40 -1.73 -27.50
CA VAL A 239 5.20 -1.23 -26.38
C VAL A 239 6.23 -2.27 -25.97
N LYS A 240 7.31 -1.79 -25.36
CA LYS A 240 8.35 -2.62 -24.76
C LYS A 240 8.17 -2.65 -23.25
N SER A 241 8.18 -3.83 -22.66
CA SER A 241 8.17 -4.02 -21.22
C SER A 241 9.43 -3.44 -20.60
N HIS A 242 9.26 -2.60 -19.57
CA HIS A 242 10.36 -2.16 -18.72
C HIS A 242 10.77 -3.24 -17.70
N ILE A 243 9.97 -4.29 -17.55
CA ILE A 243 10.20 -5.43 -16.67
C ILE A 243 10.80 -6.58 -17.48
N ARG A 244 12.14 -6.75 -17.37
CA ARG A 244 12.92 -7.75 -18.14
C ARG A 244 13.76 -8.68 -17.25
N ARG A 245 13.42 -8.76 -15.96
CA ARG A 245 14.06 -9.68 -15.01
C ARG A 245 13.07 -10.16 -13.96
N PRO A 246 13.23 -11.39 -13.42
CA PRO A 246 12.40 -11.87 -12.34
C PRO A 246 12.57 -11.04 -11.06
N HIS A 247 11.47 -10.59 -10.49
CA HIS A 247 11.38 -10.01 -9.15
C HIS A 247 9.93 -10.00 -8.69
N THR A 248 9.71 -9.68 -7.42
CA THR A 248 8.38 -9.52 -6.86
C THR A 248 8.30 -8.14 -6.19
N PHE A 249 7.15 -7.47 -6.27
CA PHE A 249 6.81 -6.40 -5.35
C PHE A 249 6.04 -6.94 -4.15
N TYR A 250 6.38 -6.46 -2.96
CA TYR A 250 5.51 -6.56 -1.77
C TYR A 250 4.95 -5.18 -1.48
N LEU A 251 3.63 -5.08 -1.32
CA LEU A 251 2.90 -3.81 -1.29
C LEU A 251 1.93 -3.71 -0.13
N GLY A 252 1.71 -2.47 0.30
CA GLY A 252 0.57 -2.02 1.07
C GLY A 252 -0.16 -0.94 0.26
N GLU A 253 -1.43 -1.16 -0.04
CA GLU A 253 -2.21 -0.30 -0.93
C GLU A 253 -3.58 0.01 -0.32
N LEU A 254 -3.89 1.30 -0.22
CA LEU A 254 -5.11 1.85 0.34
C LEU A 254 -6.03 2.32 -0.79
N PHE A 255 -7.27 1.85 -0.77
CA PHE A 255 -8.29 2.22 -1.74
C PHE A 255 -9.37 3.05 -1.04
N LYS A 256 -9.64 4.26 -1.55
CA LYS A 256 -10.87 4.99 -1.25
C LYS A 256 -11.98 4.51 -2.17
N ILE A 257 -13.07 4.08 -1.55
CA ILE A 257 -14.25 3.54 -2.20
C ILE A 257 -15.45 4.38 -1.80
N ASP A 258 -16.14 4.90 -2.81
CA ASP A 258 -17.35 5.68 -2.65
C ASP A 258 -18.22 5.47 -3.89
N HIS A 259 -19.55 5.55 -3.75
CA HIS A 259 -20.50 5.34 -4.85
C HIS A 259 -20.28 4.00 -5.60
N GLY A 260 -19.77 2.97 -4.92
CA GLY A 260 -19.44 1.66 -5.51
C GLY A 260 -18.30 1.69 -6.54
N MET A 261 -17.36 2.65 -6.40
CA MET A 261 -16.22 2.87 -7.28
C MET A 261 -14.95 3.18 -6.48
N ILE A 262 -13.77 2.90 -7.05
CA ILE A 262 -12.48 3.33 -6.52
C ILE A 262 -12.24 4.80 -6.91
N CYS A 263 -12.10 5.68 -5.92
CA CYS A 263 -11.96 7.12 -6.11
C CYS A 263 -10.51 7.63 -5.94
N GLN A 264 -9.70 6.96 -5.14
CA GLN A 264 -8.29 7.31 -4.91
C GLN A 264 -7.53 6.07 -4.46
N ILE A 265 -6.27 5.97 -4.87
CA ILE A 265 -5.35 4.91 -4.48
C ILE A 265 -4.09 5.55 -3.89
N GLU A 266 -3.65 5.06 -2.74
CA GLU A 266 -2.36 5.36 -2.11
C GLU A 266 -1.61 4.06 -1.88
N ALA A 267 -0.45 3.87 -2.48
CA ALA A 267 0.32 2.63 -2.35
C ALA A 267 1.77 2.89 -1.98
N ASN A 268 2.33 1.98 -1.19
CA ASN A 268 3.77 1.86 -1.01
C ASN A 268 4.17 0.41 -1.26
N PHE A 269 5.24 0.21 -2.02
CA PHE A 269 5.76 -1.11 -2.34
C PHE A 269 7.28 -1.12 -2.43
N ILE A 270 7.84 -2.30 -2.22
CA ILE A 270 9.27 -2.58 -2.29
C ILE A 270 9.55 -3.76 -3.22
N THR A 271 10.75 -3.80 -3.79
CA THR A 271 11.23 -4.96 -4.52
C THR A 271 11.75 -6.02 -3.55
N VAL A 272 11.25 -7.24 -3.67
CA VAL A 272 11.70 -8.41 -2.93
C VAL A 272 12.11 -9.54 -3.90
N PRO A 273 12.86 -10.56 -3.44
CA PRO A 273 13.20 -11.70 -4.27
C PRO A 273 11.98 -12.32 -4.95
N TYR A 274 12.16 -12.78 -6.19
CA TYR A 274 11.07 -13.39 -6.96
C TYR A 274 10.45 -14.56 -6.21
N HIS A 275 9.12 -14.56 -6.10
CA HIS A 275 8.33 -15.53 -5.33
C HIS A 275 8.64 -15.57 -3.82
N MET A 276 9.15 -14.48 -3.21
CA MET A 276 9.34 -14.42 -1.77
C MET A 276 8.02 -14.78 -1.05
N PRO A 277 8.03 -15.76 -0.13
CA PRO A 277 6.84 -16.13 0.64
C PRO A 277 6.48 -15.03 1.63
N SER A 278 5.22 -15.01 2.07
CA SER A 278 4.80 -14.10 3.13
C SER A 278 4.98 -14.76 4.49
N PRO A 279 5.55 -14.07 5.49
CA PRO A 279 5.45 -14.54 6.88
C PRO A 279 3.98 -14.50 7.35
N TRP A 280 3.10 -13.73 6.70
CA TRP A 280 1.67 -13.67 6.99
C TRP A 280 0.86 -14.80 6.34
N ASP A 281 1.47 -15.68 5.53
CA ASP A 281 0.77 -16.83 4.97
C ASP A 281 0.33 -17.76 6.12
N GLY A 282 -0.99 -17.93 6.31
CA GLY A 282 -1.57 -18.75 7.38
C GLY A 282 -1.94 -18.01 8.67
N ARG A 283 -1.88 -16.68 8.67
CA ARG A 283 -2.46 -15.80 9.69
C ARG A 283 -3.80 -15.24 9.24
#